data_AF-A0A7W2FVJ1-F1
#
_entry.id   AF-A0A7W2FVJ1-F1
#
_cell.length_a   1.000
_cell.length_b   1.000
_cell.length_c   1.000
_cell.angle_alpha   90.00
_cell.angle_beta   90.00
_cell.angle_gamma   90.00
#
_symmetry.space_group_name_H-M   'P 1'
#
loop_
_entity.id
_entity.type
_entity.pdbx_description
1 polymer ?
#
loop_
_entity_poly.entity_id
_entity_poly.type
_entity_poly.pdbx_seq_one_letter_code
_entity_poly.pdbx_strand_id
1 'polypeptide(L)' 'MSEGTETDKWLRAMIGVIMFQSAYMAEVVRGGLQAIPKGQYEAAHSLGLSYWKMMFFIILPQALKLMIPGIV' A
#
# COMPACT_ATOMS: atom_id res chain seq x y z
N MET A 1 6.55 -40.46 14.70
CA MET A 1 6.74 -39.17 14.01
C MET A 1 5.52 -38.34 14.34
N SER A 2 5.65 -37.33 15.20
CA SER A 2 4.51 -36.53 15.64
C SER A 2 3.91 -35.82 14.43
N GLU A 3 2.72 -36.24 14.03
CA GLU A 3 1.87 -35.50 13.11
C GLU A 3 1.66 -34.12 13.72
N GLY A 4 2.34 -33.11 13.16
CA GLY A 4 2.03 -31.72 13.47
C GLY A 4 0.54 -31.54 13.26
N THR A 5 -0.17 -31.24 14.34
CA THR A 5 -1.63 -31.05 14.42
C THR A 5 -2.10 -30.23 13.23
N GLU A 6 -3.23 -30.55 12.59
CA GLU A 6 -3.72 -29.85 11.38
C GLU A 6 -3.64 -28.32 11.44
N THR A 7 -3.86 -27.74 12.63
CA THR A 7 -3.70 -26.31 12.93
C THR A 7 -2.33 -25.74 12.49
N ASP A 8 -1.24 -26.50 12.62
CA ASP A 8 0.11 -26.11 12.15
C ASP A 8 0.15 -25.97 10.63
N LYS A 9 -0.52 -26.88 9.90
CA LYS A 9 -0.56 -26.84 8.43
C LYS A 9 -1.36 -25.65 7.92
N TRP A 10 -2.53 -25.40 8.53
CA TRP A 10 -3.37 -24.24 8.20
C TRP A 10 -2.65 -22.92 8.47
N LEU A 11 -2.03 -22.78 9.65
CA LEU A 11 -1.29 -21.57 10.01
C LEU A 11 -0.12 -21.30 9.06
N ARG A 12 0.65 -22.34 8.69
CA ARG A 12 1.77 -22.20 7.75
C ARG A 12 1.32 -21.79 6.35
N ALA A 13 0.20 -22.33 5.88
CA ALA A 13 -0.41 -21.90 4.62
C ALA A 13 -0.85 -20.42 4.68
N MET A 14 -1.51 -20.01 5.77
CA MET A 14 -1.92 -18.61 5.97
C MET A 14 -0.72 -17.66 5.99
N ILE A 15 0.36 -18.01 6.72
CA ILE A 15 1.58 -17.20 6.75
C ILE A 15 2.15 -17.03 5.35
N GLY A 16 2.22 -18.10 4.55
CA GLY A 16 2.67 -18.04 3.16
C GLY A 16 1.84 -17.08 2.31
N VAL A 17 0.52 -17.20 2.38
CA VAL A 17 -0.42 -16.33 1.65
C VAL A 17 -0.31 -14.87 2.09
N ILE A 18 -0.26 -14.61 3.41
CA ILE A 18 -0.15 -13.25 3.96
C ILE A 18 1.14 -12.60 3.51
N MET A 19 2.28 -13.29 3.57
CA MET A 19 3.57 -12.73 3.13
C MET A 19 3.53 -12.37 1.65
N PHE A 20 3.05 -13.28 0.80
CA PHE A 20 2.94 -13.01 -0.63
C PHE A 20 2.01 -11.84 -0.93
N GLN A 21 0.80 -11.84 -0.36
CA GLN A 21 -0.19 -10.78 -0.56
C GLN A 21 0.31 -9.44 -0.02
N SER A 22 1.04 -9.43 1.10
CA SER A 22 1.62 -8.21 1.66
C SER A 22 2.68 -7.60 0.74
N ALA A 23 3.54 -8.43 0.14
CA ALA A 23 4.53 -7.96 -0.83
C ALA A 23 3.86 -7.39 -2.09
N TYR A 24 2.86 -8.09 -2.63
CA TYR A 24 2.08 -7.60 -3.77
C TYR A 24 1.40 -6.27 -3.46
N MET A 25 0.72 -6.17 -2.30
CA MET A 25 0.05 -4.95 -1.87
C MET A 25 1.02 -3.79 -1.67
N ALA A 26 2.21 -4.04 -1.12
CA ALA A 26 3.25 -3.03 -0.96
C ALA A 26 3.69 -2.43 -2.31
N GLU A 27 3.82 -3.26 -3.34
CA GLU A 27 4.15 -2.82 -4.69
C GLU A 27 3.03 -1.99 -5.34
N VAL A 28 1.77 -2.37 -5.12
CA VAL A 28 0.61 -1.56 -5.56
C VAL A 28 0.62 -0.18 -4.89
N VAL A 29 0.85 -0.12 -3.59
CA VAL A 29 0.94 1.15 -2.84
C VAL A 29 2.12 2.00 -3.32
N ARG A 30 3.29 1.38 -3.49
CA ARG A 30 4.50 2.05 -4.00
C ARG A 30 4.26 2.61 -5.40
N GLY A 31 3.67 1.82 -6.30
CA GLY A 31 3.31 2.24 -7.65
C GLY A 31 2.31 3.39 -7.67
N GLY A 32 1.26 3.31 -6.85
CA GLY A 32 0.24 4.36 -6.74
C GLY A 32 0.79 5.70 -6.23
N LEU A 33 1.69 5.67 -5.24
CA LEU A 33 2.36 6.87 -4.74
C LEU A 33 3.36 7.46 -5.75
N GLN A 34 4.11 6.61 -6.46
CA GLN A 34 5.09 7.05 -7.46
C GLN A 34 4.44 7.60 -8.74
N ALA A 35 3.21 7.17 -9.04
CA ALA A 35 2.46 7.66 -10.20
C ALA A 35 1.95 9.11 -10.01
N ILE A 36 2.04 9.68 -8.80
CA ILE A 36 1.63 11.07 -8.56
C ILE A 36 2.62 12.04 -9.21
N PRO A 37 2.15 12.95 -10.08
CA PRO A 37 3.00 13.95 -10.70
C PRO A 37 3.70 14.82 -9.65
N LYS A 38 5.01 15.06 -9.82
CA LYS A 38 5.81 15.89 -8.90
C LYS A 38 5.22 17.28 -8.66
N GLY A 39 4.57 17.86 -9.68
CA GLY A 39 3.89 19.15 -9.58
C GLY A 39 2.81 19.22 -8.50
N GLN A 40 2.19 18.10 -8.11
CA GLN A 40 1.24 18.08 -6.98
C GLN A 40 1.93 18.37 -5.64
N TYR A 41 3.13 17.81 -5.44
CA TYR A 41 3.94 18.08 -4.26
C TYR A 41 4.44 19.52 -4.25
N GLU A 42 4.96 19.99 -5.39
CA GLU A 42 5.46 21.36 -5.54
C GLU A 42 4.36 22.41 -5.35
N ALA A 43 3.16 22.16 -5.88
CA ALA A 43 2.00 23.04 -5.70
C ALA A 43 1.56 23.06 -4.23
N ALA A 44 1.48 21.90 -3.57
CA ALA A 44 1.13 21.82 -2.15
C ALA A 44 2.13 22.57 -1.27
N HIS A 45 3.43 22.44 -1.56
CA HIS A 45 4.49 23.17 -0.88
C HIS A 45 4.41 24.68 -1.14
N SER A 46 4.12 25.10 -2.37
CA SER A 46 3.93 26.53 -2.72
C SER A 46 2.74 27.15 -1.99
N LEU A 47 1.73 26.35 -1.63
CA LEU A 47 0.60 26.76 -0.80
C LEU A 47 0.91 26.75 0.72
N GLY A 48 2.14 26.43 1.12
CA GLY A 48 2.57 26.40 2.53
C GLY A 48 1.99 25.22 3.32
N LEU A 49 1.56 24.14 2.66
CA LEU A 49 1.02 22.98 3.35
C LEU A 49 2.13 22.17 4.03
N SER A 50 1.95 21.87 5.32
CA SER A 50 2.77 20.89 6.03
C SER A 50 2.64 19.50 5.42
N TYR A 51 3.65 18.64 5.57
CA TYR A 51 3.67 17.28 5.04
C TYR A 51 2.37 16.50 5.25
N TRP A 52 1.84 16.50 6.49
CA TRP A 52 0.60 15.78 6.81
C TRP A 52 -0.63 16.30 6.08
N LYS A 53 -0.74 17.63 5.92
CA LYS A 53 -1.83 18.26 5.17
C LYS A 53 -1.73 17.95 3.67
N MET A 54 -0.53 18.09 3.10
CA MET A 54 -0.28 17.73 1.70
C MET A 54 -0.62 16.26 1.45
N MET A 55 -0.15 15.36 2.33
CA MET A 55 -0.35 13.93 2.19
C MET A 55 -1.83 13.56 2.28
N PHE A 56 -2.55 14.09 3.28
CA PHE A 56 -3.94 13.74 3.51
C PHE A 56 -4.91 14.38 2.50
N PHE A 57 -4.71 15.65 2.14
CA PHE A 57 -5.65 16.37 1.29
C PHE A 57 -5.37 16.27 -0.21
N ILE A 58 -4.12 15.98 -0.61
CA ILE A 58 -3.70 16.05 -2.01
C ILE A 58 -3.17 14.69 -2.47
N ILE A 59 -2.09 14.19 -1.86
CA ILE A 59 -1.35 13.05 -2.41
C ILE A 59 -2.10 11.72 -2.22
N LEU A 60 -2.51 11.37 -1.00
CA LEU A 60 -3.16 10.09 -0.72
C LEU A 60 -4.49 9.89 -1.45
N PRO A 61 -5.42 10.87 -1.52
CA PRO A 61 -6.67 10.67 -2.24
C PRO A 61 -6.46 10.36 -3.74
N GLN A 62 -5.49 11.02 -4.36
CA GLN A 62 -5.11 10.76 -5.75
C GLN A 62 -4.44 9.38 -5.89
N ALA A 63 -3.49 9.07 -5.00
CA ALA A 63 -2.77 7.80 -5.03
C ALA A 63 -3.72 6.62 -4.81
N LEU A 64 -4.69 6.75 -3.91
CA LEU A 64 -5.72 5.74 -3.66
C LEU A 64 -6.53 5.46 -4.92
N LYS A 65 -6.93 6.49 -5.66
CA LYS A 65 -7.65 6.32 -6.93
C LYS A 65 -6.84 5.53 -7.97
N LEU A 66 -5.52 5.72 -7.98
CA LEU A 66 -4.60 4.97 -8.85
C LEU A 66 -4.36 3.53 -8.35
N MET A 67 -4.43 3.30 -7.04
CA MET A 67 -4.26 1.98 -6.43
C MET A 67 -5.49 1.08 -6.59
N ILE A 68 -6.71 1.63 -6.62
CA ILE A 68 -7.97 0.84 -6.66
C ILE A 68 -7.92 -0.27 -7.71
N PRO A 69 -7.57 -0.03 -8.99
CA PRO A 69 -7.53 -1.09 -10.01
C PRO A 69 -6.53 -2.22 -9.73
N GLY A 70 -5.51 -1.99 -8.89
CA GLY A 70 -4.55 -3.00 -8.47
C GLY A 70 -4.90 -3.69 -7.15
N ILE A 71 -5.94 -3.21 -6.45
CA ILE A 71 -6.41 -3.76 -5.17
C ILE A 71 -7.63 -4.66 -5.36
N VAL A 72 -8.54 -4.31 -6.28
CA VAL A 72 -9.85 -4.96 -6.46
C VAL A 72 -9.98 -5.77 -7.75
#